data_AF-A0A323V7K8-F1
#
_entry.id   AF-A0A323V7K8-F1
#
_cell.length_a   1.000
_cell.length_b   1.000
_cell.length_c   1.000
_cell.angle_alpha   90.00
_cell.angle_beta   90.00
_cell.angle_gamma   90.00
#
_symmetry.space_group_name_H-M   'P 1'
#
loop_
_entity.id
_entity.type
_entity.pdbx_description
1 polymer ?
#
loop_
_entity_poly.entity_id
_entity_poly.type
_entity_poly.pdbx_seq_one_letter_code
_entity_poly.pdbx_strand_id
1 'polypeptide(L)'
;MVALIVILFPPLLIAFLLVMERVEEPLRRPTSQREVEDFLGTATEGEVGTLANSGIRRAMSRWRSRRSGRARSAPRAVLTERVTESGDGARHAD
;
A
#
# COMPACT_ATOMS: atom_id res chain seq x y z
N MET A 1 -46.48 2.88 -26.38
CA MET A 1 -45.05 2.50 -26.32
C MET A 1 -44.16 3.67 -25.87
N VAL A 2 -44.21 4.83 -26.53
CA VAL A 2 -43.34 6.00 -26.23
C VAL A 2 -43.48 6.55 -24.81
N ALA A 3 -44.71 6.71 -24.29
CA ALA A 3 -44.95 7.26 -22.96
C ALA A 3 -44.28 6.45 -21.83
N LEU A 4 -44.23 5.12 -21.99
CA LEU A 4 -43.59 4.21 -21.04
C LEU A 4 -42.08 4.47 -21.01
N ILE A 5 -41.44 4.67 -22.17
CA ILE A 5 -40.01 4.96 -22.29
C ILE A 5 -39.69 6.29 -21.61
N VAL A 6 -40.48 7.34 -21.83
CA VAL A 6 -40.21 8.67 -21.23
C VAL A 6 -40.28 8.65 -19.71
N ILE A 7 -41.22 7.88 -19.14
CA ILE A 7 -41.37 7.74 -17.69
C ILE A 7 -40.29 6.84 -17.09
N LEU A 8 -39.94 5.75 -17.79
CA LEU A 8 -39.00 4.76 -17.27
C LEU A 8 -37.54 5.16 -17.48
N PHE A 9 -37.22 5.94 -18.51
CA PHE A 9 -35.85 6.28 -18.88
C PHE A 9 -35.10 7.08 -17.80
N PRO A 10 -35.67 8.15 -17.19
CA PRO A 10 -34.98 8.89 -16.13
C PRO A 10 -34.60 8.03 -14.91
N PRO A 11 -35.50 7.22 -14.30
CA PRO A 11 -35.10 6.36 -13.20
C PRO A 11 -34.16 5.23 -13.64
N LEU A 12 -34.25 4.75 -14.89
CA LEU A 12 -33.33 3.73 -15.41
C LEU A 12 -31.90 4.27 -15.56
N LEU A 13 -31.74 5.53 -16.00
CA LEU A 13 -30.44 6.21 -16.01
C LEU A 13 -29.89 6.43 -14.60
N ILE A 14 -30.72 6.90 -13.66
CA ILE A 14 -30.31 7.07 -12.27
C ILE A 14 -29.88 5.73 -11.68
N ALA A 15 -30.68 4.67 -11.88
CA ALA A 15 -30.33 3.32 -11.46
C ALA A 15 -29.04 2.83 -12.12
N PHE A 16 -28.83 3.10 -13.41
CA PHE A 16 -27.59 2.77 -14.10
C PHE A 16 -26.38 3.51 -13.52
N LEU A 17 -26.51 4.80 -13.20
CA LEU A 17 -25.45 5.60 -12.56
C LEU A 17 -25.14 5.12 -11.13
N LEU A 18 -26.17 4.76 -10.36
CA LEU A 18 -26.00 4.17 -9.02
C LEU A 18 -25.41 2.75 -9.10
N VAL A 19 -25.74 1.98 -10.13
CA VAL A 19 -25.12 0.68 -10.39
C VAL A 19 -23.69 0.86 -10.87
N MET A 20 -23.37 1.89 -11.67
CA MET A 20 -21.99 2.24 -12.01
C MET A 20 -21.19 2.54 -10.74
N GLU A 21 -21.76 3.20 -9.72
CA GLU A 21 -21.10 3.30 -8.40
C GLU A 21 -20.81 1.92 -7.78
N ARG A 22 -21.76 0.97 -7.86
CA ARG A 22 -21.59 -0.41 -7.39
C ARG A 22 -20.68 -1.30 -8.26
N VAL A 23 -20.56 -1.00 -9.55
CA VAL A 23 -19.66 -1.66 -10.52
C VAL A 23 -18.26 -1.04 -10.46
N GLU A 24 -18.15 0.21 -10.02
CA GLU A 24 -16.90 0.92 -9.69
C GLU A 24 -16.39 0.58 -8.28
N GLU A 25 -17.20 -0.10 -7.46
CA GLU A 25 -16.85 -0.47 -6.08
C GLU A 25 -15.79 -1.58 -5.91
N PRO A 26 -15.24 -2.23 -6.97
CA PRO A 26 -13.94 -2.89 -6.90
C PRO A 26 -12.76 -2.04 -7.40
N LEU A 27 -13.00 -0.84 -7.94
CA LEU A 27 -11.95 0.10 -8.40
C LEU A 27 -11.80 1.34 -7.51
N ARG A 28 -12.64 1.49 -6.47
CA ARG A 28 -12.45 2.41 -5.33
C ARG A 28 -11.55 1.85 -4.23
N ARG A 29 -10.51 1.10 -4.60
CA ARG A 29 -9.23 1.29 -3.92
C ARG A 29 -8.40 2.15 -4.86
N PRO A 30 -8.51 3.49 -4.80
CA PRO A 30 -7.42 4.28 -5.34
C PRO A 30 -6.17 3.72 -4.71
N THR A 31 -5.26 3.23 -5.55
CA THR A 31 -3.85 3.28 -5.20
C THR A 31 -3.63 4.71 -4.76
N SER A 32 -3.52 4.87 -3.44
CA SER A 32 -3.98 6.08 -2.77
C SER A 32 -3.28 7.29 -3.37
N GLN A 33 -3.97 8.40 -3.59
CA GLN A 33 -3.33 9.66 -4.01
C GLN A 33 -2.08 9.94 -3.14
N ARG A 34 -2.17 9.58 -1.85
CA ARG A 34 -1.08 9.48 -0.89
C ARG A 34 0.09 8.59 -1.31
N GLU A 35 -0.16 7.38 -1.80
CA GLU A 35 0.86 6.44 -2.28
C GLU A 35 1.51 6.91 -3.59
N VAL A 36 0.79 7.66 -4.42
CA VAL A 36 1.37 8.33 -5.61
C VAL A 36 2.24 9.51 -5.18
N GLU A 37 1.78 10.32 -4.22
CA GLU A 37 2.53 11.44 -3.66
C GLU A 37 3.81 10.95 -2.94
N ASP A 38 3.68 9.87 -2.15
CA ASP A 38 4.81 9.15 -1.56
C ASP A 38 5.74 8.55 -2.62
N PHE A 39 5.19 8.04 -3.73
CA PHE A 39 6.00 7.53 -4.85
C PHE A 39 6.79 8.68 -5.46
N LEU A 40 6.16 9.80 -5.82
CA LEU A 40 6.87 10.95 -6.39
C LEU A 40 7.91 11.53 -5.41
N GLY A 41 7.63 11.48 -4.10
CA GLY A 41 8.56 11.95 -3.07
C GLY A 41 9.71 10.98 -2.73
N THR A 42 9.57 9.67 -2.98
CA THR A 42 10.56 8.66 -2.55
C THR A 42 11.09 7.75 -3.66
N ALA A 43 10.57 7.88 -4.89
CA ALA A 43 11.01 7.11 -6.04
C ALA A 43 12.39 7.57 -6.51
N THR A 44 13.15 6.61 -6.98
CA THR A 44 14.45 6.84 -7.63
C THR A 44 14.25 7.19 -9.11
N GLU A 45 15.22 7.86 -9.73
CA GLU A 45 15.16 8.24 -11.15
C GLU A 45 14.86 7.04 -12.08
N GLY A 46 15.40 5.86 -11.76
CA GLY A 46 15.11 4.62 -12.51
C GLY A 46 13.65 4.17 -12.39
N GLU A 47 12.99 4.41 -11.26
CA GLU A 47 11.56 4.10 -11.05
C GLU A 47 10.67 5.11 -11.77
N VAL A 48 11.06 6.40 -11.79
CA VAL A 48 10.38 7.44 -12.58
C VAL A 48 10.55 7.19 -14.08
N GLY A 49 11.73 6.77 -14.53
CA GLY A 49 11.95 6.36 -15.92
C GLY A 49 11.12 5.13 -16.31
N THR A 50 10.93 4.19 -15.39
CA THR A 50 10.04 3.04 -15.58
C THR A 50 8.57 3.48 -15.66
N LEU A 51 8.17 4.47 -14.87
CA LEU A 51 6.84 5.08 -14.93
C LEU A 51 6.58 5.69 -16.31
N ALA A 52 7.54 6.49 -16.83
CA ALA A 52 7.42 7.15 -18.12
C ALA A 52 7.41 6.17 -19.30
N ASN A 53 8.22 5.11 -19.25
CA ASN A 53 8.40 4.20 -20.39
C ASN A 53 7.49 2.95 -20.35
N SER A 54 7.05 2.50 -19.18
CA SER A 54 6.32 1.23 -19.01
C SER A 54 5.03 1.32 -18.19
N GLY A 55 4.70 2.51 -17.69
CA GLY A 55 3.45 2.82 -17.02
C GLY A 55 3.43 2.57 -15.51
N ILE A 56 2.38 3.11 -14.88
CA ILE A 56 2.21 3.21 -13.41
C ILE A 56 2.27 1.85 -12.71
N ARG A 57 1.62 0.81 -13.26
CA ARG A 57 1.61 -0.52 -12.62
C ARG A 57 3.00 -1.10 -12.42
N ARG A 58 3.89 -0.96 -13.43
CA ARG A 58 5.23 -1.55 -13.41
C ARG A 58 6.18 -0.76 -12.50
N ALA A 59 6.06 0.56 -12.48
CA ALA A 59 6.84 1.42 -11.58
C ALA A 59 6.46 1.19 -10.11
N MET A 60 5.16 1.13 -9.80
CA MET A 60 4.69 0.95 -8.42
C MET A 60 4.94 -0.45 -7.87
N SER A 61 4.92 -1.51 -8.70
CA SER A 61 5.28 -2.86 -8.23
C SER A 61 6.74 -2.92 -7.80
N ARG A 62 7.65 -2.34 -8.60
CA ARG A 62 9.09 -2.27 -8.30
C ARG A 62 9.38 -1.48 -7.02
N TRP A 63 8.78 -0.31 -6.89
CA TRP A 63 8.93 0.55 -5.70
C TRP A 63 8.40 -0.12 -4.43
N ARG A 64 7.22 -0.78 -4.49
CA ARG A 64 6.68 -1.56 -3.36
C ARG A 64 7.59 -2.72 -2.97
N SER A 65 8.13 -3.44 -3.94
CA SER A 65 9.10 -4.52 -3.67
C SER A 65 10.35 -4.01 -2.96
N ARG A 66 10.87 -2.83 -3.34
CA ARG A 66 12.02 -2.19 -2.68
C ARG A 66 11.70 -1.80 -1.24
N ARG A 67 10.53 -1.19 -0.98
CA ARG A 67 10.13 -0.78 0.37
C ARG A 67 9.84 -1.99 1.28
N SER A 68 9.16 -3.01 0.76
CA SER A 68 8.86 -4.25 1.50
C SER A 68 10.13 -5.06 1.82
N GLY A 69 11.14 -5.01 0.94
CA GLY A 69 12.47 -5.56 1.24
C GLY A 69 13.13 -4.88 2.44
N ARG A 70 12.98 -3.55 2.57
CA ARG A 70 13.55 -2.79 3.69
C ARG A 70 12.83 -3.05 5.02
N ALA A 71 11.53 -3.33 5.00
CA ALA A 71 10.76 -3.68 6.20
C ALA A 71 11.16 -5.06 6.78
N ARG A 72 11.54 -6.01 5.92
CA ARG A 72 12.06 -7.33 6.36
C ARG A 72 13.53 -7.29 6.79
N SER A 73 14.27 -6.28 6.34
CA SER A 73 15.63 -6.01 6.78
C SER A 73 15.71 -4.98 7.90
N ALA A 74 14.60 -4.62 8.56
CA ALA A 74 14.67 -4.03 9.89
C ALA A 74 15.42 -5.06 10.75
N PRO A 75 16.68 -4.80 11.10
CA PRO A 75 17.49 -5.80 11.79
C PRO A 75 16.77 -6.06 13.09
N ARG A 76 16.74 -7.34 13.46
CA ARG A 76 16.70 -7.81 14.83
C ARG A 76 17.75 -7.01 15.61
N ALA A 77 17.37 -5.81 16.04
CA ALA A 77 18.20 -4.95 16.86
C ALA A 77 18.29 -5.69 18.19
N VAL A 78 19.34 -6.51 18.29
CA VAL A 78 20.28 -6.38 19.39
C VAL A 78 19.55 -6.34 20.74
N LEU A 79 18.89 -7.44 21.05
CA LEU A 79 18.81 -7.93 22.42
C LEU A 79 19.96 -8.93 22.60
N THR A 80 21.17 -8.42 22.32
CA THR A 80 22.40 -8.87 22.97
C THR A 80 22.15 -8.69 24.47
N GLU A 81 22.17 -9.79 25.21
CA GLU A 81 23.41 -10.18 25.88
C GLU A 81 23.77 -9.17 26.98
N ARG A 82 22.94 -9.16 28.02
CA ARG A 82 23.43 -9.24 29.39
C ARG A 82 22.71 -10.46 29.97
N VAL A 83 23.24 -11.69 29.88
CA VAL A 83 24.48 -12.13 30.52
C VAL A 83 24.71 -11.26 31.76
N THR A 84 23.79 -11.39 32.72
CA THR A 84 24.09 -11.25 34.14
C THR A 84 24.95 -12.45 34.56
N GLU A 85 26.13 -12.51 33.95
CA GLU A 85 27.34 -13.00 34.58
C GLU A 85 27.80 -11.85 35.47
N SER A 86 27.23 -11.79 36.67
CA SER A 86 27.68 -10.90 37.74
C SER A 86 27.61 -11.69 39.03
N GLY A 87 28.63 -12.55 39.20
CA GLY A 87 29.12 -13.07 40.48
C GLY A 87 28.16 -14.01 41.22
N ASP A 88 28.05 -15.27 40.81
CA ASP A 88 28.87 -16.35 41.38
C ASP A 88 30.28 -15.89 41.80
N GLY A 89 30.43 -15.46 43.05
CA GLY A 89 31.71 -14.92 43.54
C GLY A 89 31.72 -14.41 44.98
N ALA A 90 30.84 -14.91 45.85
CA ALA A 90 30.98 -14.70 47.29
C ALA A 90 30.53 -15.97 48.03
N ARG A 91 31.30 -17.02 47.80
CA ARG A 91 31.45 -18.14 48.73
C ARG A 91 31.88 -17.59 50.08
N HIS A 92 31.33 -18.21 51.12
CA HIS A 92 32.06 -18.67 52.32
C HIS A 92 32.73 -17.64 53.24
N ALA A 93 32.51 -17.89 54.52
CA ALA A 93 33.24 -17.41 55.70
C ALA A 93 32.86 -16.00 56.19
N ASP A 94 31.89 -15.92 57.11
CA ASP A 94 32.14 -15.98 58.56
C ASP A 94 30.86 -16.32 59.33
#